data_AF-A0A2E8J8D1-F1
#
_entry.id   AF-A0A2E8J8D1-F1
#
_cell.length_a   1.000
_cell.length_b   1.000
_cell.length_c   1.000
_cell.angle_alpha   90.00
_cell.angle_beta   90.00
_cell.angle_gamma   90.00
#
_symmetry.space_group_name_H-M   'P 1'
#
loop_
_entity.id
_entity.type
_entity.pdbx_description
1 polymer ?
#
loop_
_entity_poly.entity_id
_entity_poly.type
_entity_poly.pdbx_seq_one_letter_code
_entity_poly.pdbx_strand_id
1 'polypeptide(L)' 'MPRIEEAGGMEGFAGVYAHCPDLFQGFMYRYGLLWSHSRLEPVLKDLVRLKSANLNGCHY' A
#
# COMPACT_ATOMS: atom_id res chain seq x y z
N MET A 1 14.80 15.56 -1.76
CA MET A 1 15.05 14.15 -1.41
C MET A 1 15.14 13.38 -2.71
N PRO A 2 16.24 12.66 -3.00
CA PRO A 2 16.30 11.85 -4.22
C PRO A 2 15.15 10.83 -4.15
N ARG A 3 14.39 10.73 -5.23
CA ARG A 3 13.34 9.70 -5.36
C ARG A 3 14.10 8.38 -5.38
N ILE A 4 13.87 7.54 -4.38
CA ILE A 4 14.46 6.21 -4.30
C ILE A 4 14.12 5.51 -5.62
N GLU A 5 15.12 5.20 -6.43
CA GLU A 5 14.96 4.35 -7.61
C GLU A 5 14.64 2.94 -7.12
N GLU A 6 13.33 2.68 -7.01
CA GLU A 6 12.63 1.44 -7.36
C GLU A 6 13.51 0.20 -7.47
N ALA A 7 13.69 -0.51 -6.36
CA ALA A 7 14.24 -1.85 -6.41
C ALA A 7 13.26 -2.80 -7.14
N GLY A 8 13.74 -3.46 -8.20
CA GLY A 8 13.02 -4.54 -8.87
C GLY A 8 11.90 -4.13 -9.83
N GLY A 9 11.89 -2.88 -10.31
CA GLY A 9 10.89 -2.38 -11.28
C GLY A 9 9.50 -2.16 -10.70
N MET A 10 9.38 -2.04 -9.37
CA MET A 10 8.15 -1.71 -8.68
C MET A 10 8.18 -0.25 -8.22
N GLU A 11 7.20 0.54 -8.66
CA GLU A 11 7.10 1.95 -8.30
C GLU A 11 6.47 2.17 -6.91
N GLY A 12 6.79 3.32 -6.33
CA GLY A 12 6.15 3.81 -5.11
C GLY A 12 6.42 2.95 -3.86
N PHE A 13 5.39 2.80 -3.02
CA PHE A 13 5.53 2.15 -1.71
C PHE A 13 6.02 0.69 -1.81
N ALA A 14 5.67 -0.05 -2.88
CA ALA A 14 6.07 -1.44 -3.08
C ALA A 14 7.58 -1.57 -3.31
N GLY A 15 8.17 -0.67 -4.12
CA GLY A 15 9.61 -0.62 -4.34
C GLY A 15 10.41 -0.34 -3.07
N VAL A 16 9.88 0.50 -2.17
CA VAL A 16 10.52 0.77 -0.87
C VAL A 16 10.54 -0.47 0.02
N TYR A 17 9.42 -1.17 0.14
CA TYR A 17 9.34 -2.37 0.97
C TYR A 17 10.12 -3.55 0.37
N ALA A 18 10.28 -3.62 -0.95
CA ALA A 18 11.06 -4.65 -1.63
C ALA A 18 12.54 -4.70 -1.19
N HIS A 19 13.10 -3.62 -0.64
CA HIS A 19 14.43 -3.65 -0.01
C HIS A 19 14.52 -4.54 1.24
N CYS A 20 13.37 -4.90 1.84
CA CYS A 20 13.28 -5.82 2.97
C CYS A 20 12.24 -6.92 2.67
N PRO A 21 12.66 -8.05 2.10
CA PRO A 21 11.76 -9.08 1.58
C PRO A 21 10.73 -9.61 2.60
N ASP A 22 11.15 -9.84 3.85
CA ASP A 22 10.26 -10.35 4.90
C ASP A 22 9.13 -9.36 5.25
N LEU A 23 9.46 -8.07 5.32
CA LEU A 23 8.48 -7.01 5.54
C LEU A 23 7.55 -6.85 4.33
N PHE A 24 8.10 -6.94 3.12
CA PHE A 24 7.31 -6.88 1.89
C PHE A 24 6.31 -8.04 1.80
N GLN A 25 6.72 -9.25 2.16
CA GLN A 25 5.84 -10.42 2.19
C GLN A 25 4.68 -10.21 3.18
N GLY A 26 4.99 -9.75 4.40
CA GLY A 26 3.98 -9.46 5.41
C GLY A 26 3.01 -8.36 4.98
N PHE A 27 3.51 -7.33 4.30
CA PHE A 27 2.68 -6.30 3.69
C PHE A 27 1.75 -6.89 2.63
N MET A 28 2.30 -7.63 1.65
CA MET A 28 1.54 -8.14 0.51
C MET A 28 0.40 -9.07 0.96
N TYR A 29 0.65 -9.89 1.99
CA TYR A 29 -0.38 -10.72 2.59
C TYR A 29 -1.55 -9.88 3.14
N ARG A 30 -1.26 -8.87 3.98
CA ARG A 30 -2.30 -8.02 4.58
C ARG A 30 -3.02 -7.17 3.54
N TYR A 31 -2.28 -6.66 2.55
CA TYR A 31 -2.83 -5.89 1.45
C TYR A 31 -3.81 -6.75 0.63
N GLY A 32 -3.42 -7.98 0.27
CA GLY A 32 -4.29 -8.93 -0.42
C GLY A 32 -5.56 -9.28 0.37
N LEU A 33 -5.45 -9.47 1.69
CA LEU A 33 -6.62 -9.71 2.54
C LEU A 33 -7.65 -8.57 2.46
N LEU A 34 -7.20 -7.32 2.48
CA LEU A 34 -8.09 -6.17 2.39
C LEU A 34 -8.65 -5.98 0.98
N TRP A 35 -7.80 -6.04 -0.04
CA TRP A 35 -8.21 -5.66 -1.39
C TRP A 35 -8.88 -6.77 -2.17
N SER A 36 -8.35 -7.99 -2.08
CA SER A 36 -8.77 -9.12 -2.92
C SER A 36 -9.66 -10.14 -2.19
N HIS A 37 -9.61 -10.21 -0.86
CA HIS A 37 -10.31 -11.24 -0.09
C HIS A 37 -11.29 -10.71 0.98
N SER A 38 -11.42 -9.39 1.09
CA SER A 38 -12.40 -8.75 1.97
C SER A 38 -13.82 -8.88 1.43
N ARG A 39 -14.79 -8.98 2.34
CA ARG A 39 -16.24 -8.95 2.05
C ARG A 39 -16.79 -7.52 1.87
N LEU A 40 -15.98 -6.49 2.09
CA LEU A 40 -16.39 -5.11 1.87
C LEU A 40 -16.50 -4.83 0.37
N GLU A 41 -17.50 -4.05 0.00
CA GLU A 41 -17.64 -3.49 -1.34
C GLU A 41 -16.40 -2.67 -1.73
N PRO A 42 -15.87 -2.80 -2.97
CA PRO A 42 -14.68 -2.07 -3.41
C PRO A 42 -14.77 -0.56 -3.16
N VAL A 43 -15.90 0.07 -3.48
CA VAL A 43 -16.11 1.51 -3.27
C VAL A 43 -15.97 1.89 -1.80
N LEU A 44 -16.46 1.06 -0.88
CA LEU A 44 -16.35 1.31 0.55
C LEU A 44 -14.90 1.23 1.03
N LYS A 45 -14.09 0.31 0.47
CA LYS A 45 -12.64 0.23 0.78
C LYS A 45 -11.93 1.52 0.39
N ASP A 46 -12.23 2.05 -0.79
CA ASP A 46 -11.64 3.30 -1.27
C ASP A 46 -12.05 4.50 -0.41
N LEU A 47 -13.32 4.59 -0.01
CA LEU A 47 -13.79 5.66 0.89
C LEU A 47 -13.11 5.60 2.26
N VAL A 48 -12.93 4.40 2.84
CA VAL A 48 -12.20 4.23 4.10
C VAL A 48 -10.74 4.63 3.95
N ARG A 49 -10.10 4.27 2.82
CA ARG A 49 -8.72 4.66 2.50
C ARG A 49 -8.59 6.18 2.39
N LEU A 50 -9.47 6.84 1.63
CA LEU A 50 -9.48 8.29 1.46
C LEU A 50 -9.74 9.04 2.76
N LYS A 51 -10.69 8.56 3.58
CA LYS A 51 -10.93 9.13 4.91
C LYS A 51 -9.69 9.02 5.78
N SER A 52 -9.06 7.85 5.81
CA SER A 52 -7.84 7.64 6.60
C SER A 52 -6.67 8.49 6.11
N ALA A 53 -6.49 8.63 4.79
CA ALA A 53 -5.47 9.50 4.21
C ALA A 53 -5.69 10.96 4.62
N ASN A 54 -6.92 11.48 4.48
CA ASN A 54 -7.26 12.85 4.88
C ASN A 54 -7.05 13.09 6.38
N LEU A 55 -7.43 12.14 7.24
CA LEU A 55 -7.22 12.25 8.69
C LEU A 55 -5.73 12.33 9.08
N ASN A 56 -4.86 11.76 8.26
CA ASN A 56 -3.41 11.77 8.49
C ASN A 56 -2.67 12.83 7.65
N GLY A 57 -3.37 13.71 6.93
CA GLY A 57 -2.73 14.68 6.03
C GLY A 57 -1.90 14.02 4.92
N CYS A 58 -2.24 12.80 4.53
CA CYS A 58 -1.56 12.07 3.46
C CYS A 58 -2.18 12.46 2.11
N HIS A 59 -1.40 13.18 1.30
CA HIS A 59 -1.83 13.75 0.02
C HIS A 59 -1.16 13.09 -1.21
N TYR A 60 -0.38 12.03 -0.99
CA TYR A 60 0.35 11.31 -2.02
C TYR A 60 -0.54 10.31 -2.77
#